data_AF-A0A1H4RX13-F1
#
_entry.id   AF-A0A1H4RX13-F1
#
_cell.length_a   1.000
_cell.length_b   1.000
_cell.length_c   1.000
_cell.angle_alpha   90.00
_cell.angle_beta   90.00
_cell.angle_gamma   90.00
#
_symmetry.space_group_name_H-M   'P 1'
#
loop_
_entity.id
_entity.type
_entity.pdbx_description
1 polymer ?
#
loop_
_entity_poly.entity_id
_entity_poly.type
_entity_poly.pdbx_seq_one_letter_code
_entity_poly.pdbx_strand_id
1 'polypeptide(L)'
;MTSIIVDERDVTEQQFDKALKKAKYFLPLYIFVPAAFWVAFHFSGTEIEWRAYGLGALGWLIALFLRGPLSAIVMKLSKEKATTIVVSSSGVFEECVRIAILMLTSTTYSWSVSIGQGWAAVEVLFVILNVIIIASLSRRTDEKAMQAKEMLKMQGNLTASPLWGVIERIFASAFHIGCTLLAAKYPWLVVLLIPLHSFVNLTALKLAKKSIVQTELLIAAIGTIVLVAGISVLH
;
A
#
# COMPACT_ATOMS: atom_id res chain seq x y z
N MET A 1 -14.29 -7.79 42.43
CA MET A 1 -14.63 -7.59 41.00
C MET A 1 -13.34 -7.50 40.21
N THR A 2 -12.64 -8.61 40.05
CA THR A 2 -11.23 -8.61 39.57
C THR A 2 -10.96 -9.82 38.68
N SER A 3 -11.86 -10.11 37.73
CA SER A 3 -11.70 -11.28 36.83
C SER A 3 -12.11 -11.03 35.38
N ILE A 4 -12.48 -9.81 34.98
CA ILE A 4 -12.93 -9.51 33.60
C ILE A 4 -11.77 -9.00 32.71
N ILE A 5 -10.65 -8.56 33.29
CA ILE A 5 -9.52 -7.98 32.55
C ILE A 5 -8.56 -9.04 31.97
N VAL A 6 -8.70 -10.30 32.39
CA VAL A 6 -7.83 -11.42 31.97
C VAL A 6 -8.27 -12.06 30.64
N ASP A 7 -9.50 -11.81 30.18
CA ASP A 7 -10.06 -12.52 29.01
C ASP A 7 -9.74 -11.82 27.66
N GLU A 8 -9.84 -10.48 27.58
CA GLU A 8 -9.64 -9.77 26.30
C GLU A 8 -8.20 -9.79 25.79
N ARG A 9 -7.20 -9.74 26.69
CA ARG A 9 -5.78 -9.76 26.31
C ARG A 9 -5.35 -11.11 25.76
N ASP A 10 -5.80 -12.18 26.38
CA ASP A 10 -5.46 -13.56 26.02
C ASP A 10 -6.10 -13.97 24.67
N VAL A 11 -7.35 -13.55 24.45
CA VAL A 11 -8.04 -13.74 23.17
C VAL A 11 -7.37 -12.97 22.03
N THR A 12 -6.91 -11.74 22.28
CA THR A 12 -6.22 -10.92 21.28
C THR A 12 -4.85 -11.49 20.91
N GLU A 13 -4.08 -11.97 21.90
CA GLU A 13 -2.77 -12.61 21.65
C GLU A 13 -2.92 -13.94 20.91
N GLN A 14 -3.91 -14.78 21.25
CA GLN A 14 -4.15 -16.03 20.54
C GLN A 14 -4.63 -15.83 19.10
N GLN A 15 -5.49 -14.85 18.83
CA GLN A 15 -5.93 -14.52 17.48
C GLN A 15 -4.75 -14.00 16.63
N PHE A 16 -3.89 -13.20 17.24
CA PHE A 16 -2.70 -12.65 16.62
C PHE A 16 -1.66 -13.74 16.29
N ASP A 17 -1.41 -14.68 17.21
CA ASP A 17 -0.51 -15.83 16.98
C ASP A 17 -1.05 -16.79 15.90
N LYS A 18 -2.38 -16.97 15.83
CA LYS A 18 -3.03 -17.72 14.73
C LYS A 18 -2.87 -17.01 13.38
N ALA A 19 -3.06 -15.69 13.35
CA ALA A 19 -2.86 -14.88 12.15
C ALA A 19 -1.40 -14.94 11.67
N LEU A 20 -0.44 -14.90 12.60
CA LEU A 20 0.98 -15.03 12.33
C LEU A 20 1.39 -16.38 11.75
N LYS A 21 0.91 -17.47 12.36
CA LYS A 21 1.17 -18.82 11.86
C LYS A 21 0.66 -18.98 10.43
N LYS A 22 -0.48 -18.39 10.10
CA LYS A 22 -1.00 -18.37 8.72
C LYS A 22 -0.15 -17.47 7.83
N ALA A 23 0.18 -16.26 8.25
CA ALA A 23 0.92 -15.27 7.46
C ALA A 23 2.23 -15.82 6.87
N LYS A 24 2.95 -16.68 7.60
CA LYS A 24 4.17 -17.35 7.11
C LYS A 24 3.94 -18.14 5.81
N TYR A 25 2.79 -18.80 5.65
CA TYR A 25 2.47 -19.59 4.46
C TYR A 25 2.01 -18.75 3.28
N PHE A 26 1.43 -17.57 3.54
CA PHE A 26 0.93 -16.67 2.49
C PHE A 26 1.96 -15.61 2.07
N LEU A 27 3.00 -15.36 2.87
CA LEU A 27 4.08 -14.43 2.53
C LEU A 27 4.68 -14.66 1.13
N PRO A 28 4.97 -15.92 0.70
CA PRO A 28 5.48 -16.18 -0.64
C PRO A 28 4.51 -15.76 -1.76
N LEU A 29 3.20 -15.78 -1.50
CA LEU A 29 2.20 -15.36 -2.49
C LEU A 29 2.22 -13.85 -2.76
N TYR A 30 2.70 -13.04 -1.81
CA TYR A 30 2.89 -11.61 -2.06
C TYR A 30 3.93 -11.37 -3.16
N ILE A 31 5.01 -12.16 -3.19
CA ILE A 31 6.07 -12.05 -4.21
C ILE A 31 5.54 -12.40 -5.61
N PHE A 32 4.51 -13.24 -5.68
CA PHE A 32 3.86 -13.56 -6.95
C PHE A 32 3.18 -12.36 -7.60
N VAL A 33 2.74 -11.35 -6.82
CA VAL A 33 2.04 -10.17 -7.35
C VAL A 33 2.91 -9.37 -8.35
N PRO A 34 4.09 -8.84 -7.98
CA PRO A 34 4.94 -8.12 -8.93
C PRO A 34 5.41 -9.02 -10.08
N ALA A 35 5.67 -10.31 -9.83
CA ALA A 35 6.04 -11.25 -10.88
C ALA A 35 4.90 -11.45 -11.91
N ALA A 36 3.65 -11.53 -11.46
CA ALA A 36 2.49 -11.67 -12.33
C ALA A 36 2.28 -10.44 -13.23
N PHE A 37 2.45 -9.22 -12.69
CA PHE A 37 2.41 -8.01 -13.49
C PHE A 37 3.55 -7.95 -14.50
N TRP A 38 4.77 -8.31 -14.10
CA TRP A 38 5.90 -8.38 -15.01
C TRP A 38 5.63 -9.33 -16.18
N VAL A 39 5.17 -10.55 -15.88
CA VAL A 39 4.83 -11.55 -16.89
C VAL A 39 3.73 -11.04 -17.82
N ALA A 40 2.66 -10.45 -17.27
CA ALA A 40 1.56 -9.90 -18.07
C ALA A 40 2.03 -8.81 -19.05
N PHE A 41 2.84 -7.86 -18.58
CA PHE A 41 3.37 -6.81 -19.46
C PHE A 41 4.41 -7.33 -20.45
N HIS A 42 5.23 -8.31 -20.06
CA HIS A 42 6.17 -8.95 -20.96
C HIS A 42 5.45 -9.63 -22.13
N PHE A 43 4.39 -10.40 -21.87
CA PHE A 43 3.56 -11.01 -22.92
C PHE A 43 2.77 -9.99 -23.75
N SER A 44 2.57 -8.76 -23.24
CA SER A 44 2.01 -7.66 -24.03
C SER A 44 3.03 -6.94 -24.93
N GLY A 45 4.29 -7.41 -24.97
CA GLY A 45 5.37 -6.82 -25.77
C GLY A 45 6.08 -5.65 -25.09
N THR A 46 5.90 -5.46 -23.78
CA THR A 46 6.58 -4.42 -23.01
C THR A 46 7.80 -5.00 -22.30
N GLU A 47 9.00 -4.53 -22.66
CA GLU A 47 10.22 -4.87 -21.92
C GLU A 47 10.34 -4.06 -20.62
N ILE A 48 10.94 -4.64 -19.59
CA ILE A 48 11.22 -3.89 -18.35
C ILE A 48 12.44 -3.00 -18.55
N GLU A 49 12.25 -1.71 -18.27
CA GLU A 49 13.32 -0.74 -18.09
C GLU A 49 13.76 -0.73 -16.62
N TRP A 50 14.79 -1.49 -16.28
CA TRP A 50 15.23 -1.66 -14.88
C TRP A 50 15.58 -0.34 -14.17
N ARG A 51 16.07 0.66 -14.92
CA ARG A 51 16.33 2.00 -14.38
C ARG A 51 15.04 2.69 -13.93
N ALA A 52 14.02 2.65 -14.79
CA ALA A 52 12.70 3.20 -14.52
C ALA A 52 12.01 2.44 -13.37
N TYR A 53 12.14 1.12 -13.34
CA TYR A 53 11.67 0.28 -12.25
C TYR A 53 12.29 0.67 -10.91
N GLY A 54 13.62 0.81 -10.86
CA GLY A 54 14.33 1.28 -9.65
C GLY A 54 13.89 2.68 -9.21
N LEU A 55 13.66 3.59 -10.16
CA LEU A 55 13.13 4.93 -9.88
C LEU A 55 11.71 4.89 -9.33
N GLY A 56 10.84 4.03 -9.84
CA GLY A 56 9.50 3.81 -9.30
C GLY A 56 9.54 3.34 -7.84
N ALA A 57 10.41 2.37 -7.54
CA ALA A 57 10.61 1.89 -6.19
C ALA A 57 11.15 2.99 -5.25
N LEU A 58 12.14 3.76 -5.71
CA LEU A 58 12.69 4.88 -4.95
C LEU A 58 11.63 5.98 -4.73
N GLY A 59 10.81 6.28 -5.72
CA GLY A 59 9.74 7.26 -5.64
C GLY A 59 8.72 6.91 -4.56
N TRP A 60 8.27 5.66 -4.50
CA TRP A 60 7.38 5.21 -3.43
C TRP A 60 8.03 5.35 -2.06
N LEU A 61 9.31 5.01 -1.90
CA LEU A 61 10.04 5.19 -0.64
C LEU A 61 10.13 6.66 -0.23
N ILE A 62 10.42 7.57 -1.17
CA ILE A 62 10.42 9.02 -0.91
C ILE A 62 9.04 9.46 -0.43
N ALA A 63 7.97 9.05 -1.11
CA ALA A 63 6.60 9.38 -0.72
C ALA A 63 6.25 8.83 0.68
N LEU A 64 6.72 7.63 1.04
CA LEU A 64 6.59 7.09 2.38
C LEU A 64 7.34 7.95 3.41
N PHE A 65 8.58 8.33 3.15
CA PHE A 65 9.38 9.14 4.06
C PHE A 65 8.75 10.52 4.31
N LEU A 66 8.12 11.13 3.31
CA LEU A 66 7.40 12.40 3.46
C LEU A 66 6.22 12.31 4.44
N ARG A 67 5.65 11.12 4.66
CA ARG A 67 4.63 10.90 5.70
C ARG A 67 5.19 10.97 7.12
N GLY A 68 6.49 10.72 7.30
CA GLY A 68 7.16 10.76 8.61
C GLY A 68 7.05 12.14 9.28
N PRO A 69 7.51 13.23 8.64
CA PRO A 69 7.33 14.59 9.13
C PRO A 69 5.87 14.93 9.43
N LEU A 70 4.94 14.56 8.54
CA LEU A 70 3.51 14.79 8.78
C LEU A 70 3.01 14.04 10.02
N SER A 71 3.41 12.77 10.17
CA SER A 71 3.03 11.95 11.34
C SER A 71 3.52 12.58 12.64
N ALA A 72 4.73 13.16 12.65
CA ALA A 72 5.26 13.89 13.80
C ALA A 72 4.46 15.17 14.11
N ILE A 73 4.02 15.91 13.08
CA ILE A 73 3.18 17.11 13.25
C ILE A 73 1.84 16.76 13.90
N VAL A 74 1.20 15.66 13.46
CA VAL A 74 -0.15 15.29 13.91
C VAL A 74 -0.16 14.37 15.13
N MET A 75 1.00 14.00 15.67
CA MET A 75 1.09 13.01 16.76
C MET A 75 0.40 13.44 18.07
N LYS A 76 0.20 14.75 18.27
CA LYS A 76 -0.49 15.31 19.44
C LYS A 76 -2.02 15.25 19.32
N LEU A 77 -2.55 14.91 18.14
CA LEU A 77 -3.99 14.77 17.94
C LEU A 77 -4.49 13.41 18.45
N SER A 78 -5.81 13.26 18.55
CA SER A 78 -6.38 11.94 18.84
C SER A 78 -5.97 10.93 17.75
N LYS A 79 -5.75 9.67 18.16
CA LYS A 79 -5.28 8.59 17.28
C LYS A 79 -6.10 8.46 15.99
N GLU A 80 -7.42 8.62 16.09
CA GLU A 80 -8.32 8.58 14.94
C GLU A 80 -8.10 9.75 13.96
N LYS A 81 -7.95 10.98 14.49
CA LYS A 81 -7.68 12.17 13.67
C LYS A 81 -6.30 12.07 13.02
N ALA A 82 -5.28 11.69 13.78
CA ALA A 82 -3.92 11.51 13.27
C ALA A 82 -3.89 10.46 12.14
N THR A 83 -4.48 9.29 12.36
CA THR A 83 -4.58 8.23 11.35
C THR A 83 -5.31 8.72 10.09
N THR A 84 -6.44 9.42 10.26
CA THR A 84 -7.21 9.96 9.13
C THR A 84 -6.38 10.94 8.33
N ILE A 85 -5.66 11.88 8.97
CA ILE A 85 -4.83 12.86 8.26
C ILE A 85 -3.70 12.17 7.51
N VAL A 86 -2.93 11.30 8.17
CA VAL A 86 -1.80 10.59 7.56
C VAL A 86 -2.27 9.74 6.37
N VAL A 87 -3.35 8.97 6.52
CA VAL A 87 -3.88 8.16 5.42
C VAL A 87 -4.44 9.05 4.30
N SER A 88 -5.13 10.14 4.61
CA SER A 88 -5.64 11.08 3.60
C SER A 88 -4.54 11.80 2.81
N SER A 89 -3.38 12.02 3.41
CA SER A 89 -2.23 12.65 2.73
C SER A 89 -1.45 11.71 1.81
N SER A 90 -1.73 10.39 1.86
CA SER A 90 -1.02 9.39 1.06
C SER A 90 -1.06 9.71 -0.43
N GLY A 91 -2.23 10.04 -0.97
CA GLY A 91 -2.41 10.44 -2.36
C GLY A 91 -1.62 11.70 -2.72
N VAL A 92 -1.60 12.72 -1.85
CA VAL A 92 -0.82 13.93 -2.08
C VAL A 92 0.67 13.61 -2.26
N PHE A 93 1.26 12.87 -1.32
CA PHE A 93 2.69 12.57 -1.40
C PHE A 93 3.03 11.64 -2.56
N GLU A 94 2.24 10.59 -2.77
CA GLU A 94 2.53 9.61 -3.81
C GLU A 94 2.36 10.19 -5.22
N GLU A 95 1.25 10.87 -5.49
CA GLU A 95 0.99 11.42 -6.82
C GLU A 95 1.95 12.57 -7.15
N CYS A 96 2.31 13.43 -6.18
CA CYS A 96 3.28 14.50 -6.38
C CYS A 96 4.69 13.96 -6.68
N VAL A 97 5.13 12.92 -5.97
CA VAL A 97 6.44 12.31 -6.27
C VAL A 97 6.41 11.59 -7.61
N ARG A 98 5.30 10.92 -7.94
CA ARG A 98 5.14 10.22 -9.22
C ARG A 98 5.23 11.16 -10.42
N ILE A 99 4.48 12.27 -10.38
CA ILE A 99 4.53 13.25 -11.47
C ILE A 99 5.91 13.91 -11.57
N ALA A 100 6.57 14.20 -10.44
CA ALA A 100 7.93 14.74 -10.44
C ALA A 100 8.91 13.78 -11.13
N ILE A 101 8.88 12.49 -10.81
CA ILE A 101 9.74 11.49 -11.45
C ILE A 101 9.46 11.41 -12.95
N LEU A 102 8.19 11.34 -13.36
CA LEU A 102 7.82 11.27 -14.78
C LEU A 102 8.29 12.52 -15.56
N MET A 103 8.11 13.72 -14.99
CA MET A 103 8.53 14.97 -15.61
C MET A 103 10.05 15.12 -15.70
N LEU A 104 10.80 14.59 -14.73
CA LEU A 104 12.26 14.67 -14.70
C LEU A 104 12.96 13.57 -15.50
N THR A 105 12.22 12.57 -15.99
CA THR A 105 12.81 11.40 -16.66
C THR A 105 12.21 11.17 -18.04
N SER A 106 11.15 10.37 -18.14
CA SER A 106 10.49 10.02 -19.38
C SER A 106 9.03 9.66 -19.14
N THR A 107 8.21 9.85 -20.16
CA THR A 107 6.79 9.50 -20.20
C THR A 107 6.47 8.44 -21.27
N THR A 108 7.49 7.83 -21.88
CA THR A 108 7.28 6.73 -22.83
C THR A 108 6.56 5.55 -22.17
N TYR A 109 5.84 4.75 -22.95
CA TYR A 109 5.01 3.67 -22.41
C TYR A 109 5.83 2.65 -21.60
N SER A 110 6.89 2.08 -22.18
CA SER A 110 7.76 1.12 -21.48
C SER A 110 8.35 1.69 -20.17
N TRP A 111 8.78 2.96 -20.20
CA TRP A 111 9.34 3.63 -19.03
C TRP A 111 8.30 3.84 -17.93
N SER A 112 7.11 4.34 -18.28
CA SER A 112 6.03 4.60 -17.33
C SER A 112 5.43 3.32 -16.75
N VAL A 113 5.25 2.26 -17.55
CA VAL A 113 4.91 0.91 -17.08
C VAL A 113 5.94 0.43 -16.06
N SER A 114 7.24 0.58 -16.37
CA SER A 114 8.32 0.12 -15.50
C SER A 114 8.37 0.90 -14.18
N ILE A 115 8.18 2.23 -14.19
CA ILE A 115 8.01 3.04 -12.97
C ILE A 115 6.83 2.50 -12.14
N GLY A 116 5.67 2.30 -12.77
CA GLY A 116 4.47 1.82 -12.08
C GLY A 116 4.68 0.46 -11.43
N GLN A 117 5.34 -0.48 -12.12
CA GLN A 117 5.66 -1.79 -11.59
C GLN A 117 6.65 -1.72 -10.43
N GLY A 118 7.70 -0.90 -10.55
CA GLY A 118 8.65 -0.68 -9.46
C GLY A 118 8.00 -0.09 -8.21
N TRP A 119 7.10 0.87 -8.40
CA TRP A 119 6.29 1.50 -7.36
C TRP A 119 5.44 0.46 -6.61
N ALA A 120 4.69 -0.35 -7.35
CA ALA A 120 3.85 -1.41 -6.79
C ALA A 120 4.69 -2.51 -6.08
N ALA A 121 5.81 -2.91 -6.67
CA ALA A 121 6.64 -3.99 -6.13
C ALA A 121 7.28 -3.64 -4.78
N VAL A 122 7.79 -2.41 -4.61
CA VAL A 122 8.38 -2.00 -3.33
C VAL A 122 7.32 -1.84 -2.24
N GLU A 123 6.10 -1.45 -2.61
CA GLU A 123 4.98 -1.41 -1.66
C GLU A 123 4.62 -2.82 -1.18
N VAL A 124 4.56 -3.79 -2.09
CA VAL A 124 4.38 -5.21 -1.73
C VAL A 124 5.48 -5.68 -0.78
N LEU A 125 6.75 -5.35 -1.07
CA LEU A 125 7.87 -5.64 -0.18
C LEU A 125 7.70 -4.98 1.19
N PHE A 126 7.28 -3.72 1.23
CA PHE A 126 7.01 -3.01 2.47
C PHE A 126 5.93 -3.70 3.31
N VAL A 127 4.85 -4.18 2.69
CA VAL A 127 3.82 -4.96 3.38
C VAL A 127 4.38 -6.26 3.95
N ILE A 128 5.18 -7.00 3.16
CA ILE A 128 5.87 -8.22 3.63
C ILE A 128 6.74 -7.91 4.85
N LEU A 129 7.57 -6.86 4.77
CA LEU A 129 8.46 -6.45 5.85
C LEU A 129 7.67 -6.04 7.09
N ASN A 130 6.57 -5.32 6.94
CA ASN A 130 5.69 -4.97 8.07
C ASN A 130 5.11 -6.20 8.75
N VAL A 131 4.66 -7.20 7.98
CA VAL A 131 4.16 -8.46 8.56
C VAL A 131 5.26 -9.16 9.37
N ILE A 132 6.50 -9.23 8.84
CA ILE A 132 7.64 -9.83 9.56
C ILE A 132 8.00 -9.01 10.81
N ILE A 133 8.02 -7.68 10.73
CA ILE A 133 8.35 -6.81 11.86
C ILE A 133 7.29 -6.96 12.95
N ILE A 134 6.00 -6.89 12.58
CA ILE A 134 4.86 -7.11 13.47
C ILE A 134 4.96 -8.49 14.13
N ALA A 135 5.35 -9.53 13.37
CA ALA A 135 5.64 -10.86 13.89
C ALA A 135 6.74 -10.90 14.95
N SER A 136 7.87 -10.25 14.66
CA SER A 136 9.02 -10.23 15.57
C SER A 136 8.77 -9.41 16.84
N LEU A 137 7.97 -8.34 16.73
CA LEU A 137 7.66 -7.46 17.84
C LEU A 137 6.56 -8.01 18.73
N SER A 138 5.70 -8.91 18.25
CA SER A 138 4.50 -9.35 18.97
C SER A 138 4.79 -9.86 20.38
N ARG A 139 5.85 -10.67 20.52
CA ARG A 139 6.30 -11.26 21.78
C ARG A 139 7.15 -10.33 22.66
N ARG A 140 7.47 -9.13 22.18
CA ARG A 140 8.28 -8.14 22.88
C ARG A 140 7.40 -7.10 23.60
N THR A 141 7.71 -6.84 24.85
CA THR A 141 6.98 -5.89 25.73
C THR A 141 7.85 -4.71 26.17
N ASP A 142 9.07 -4.59 25.66
CA ASP A 142 9.94 -3.45 25.94
C ASP A 142 9.36 -2.12 25.38
N GLU A 143 9.72 -1.00 26.00
CA GLU A 143 9.17 0.33 25.67
C GLU A 143 9.35 0.69 24.18
N LYS A 144 10.50 0.34 23.59
CA LYS A 144 10.77 0.55 22.16
C LYS A 144 9.88 -0.33 21.29
N ALA A 145 9.67 -1.59 21.66
CA ALA A 145 8.74 -2.48 20.96
C ALA A 145 7.29 -1.98 21.04
N MET A 146 6.87 -1.40 22.17
CA MET A 146 5.55 -0.80 22.32
C MET A 146 5.36 0.44 21.44
N GLN A 147 6.34 1.36 21.43
CA GLN A 147 6.33 2.52 20.53
C GLN A 147 6.30 2.09 19.05
N ALA A 148 7.11 1.11 18.67
CA ALA A 148 7.13 0.57 17.30
C ALA A 148 5.79 -0.07 16.93
N LYS A 149 5.18 -0.85 17.83
CA LYS A 149 3.84 -1.41 17.63
C LYS A 149 2.80 -0.31 17.42
N GLU A 150 2.80 0.75 18.23
CA GLU A 150 1.86 1.86 18.07
C GLU A 150 2.02 2.58 16.74
N MET A 151 3.26 2.84 16.31
CA MET A 151 3.55 3.43 15.01
C MET A 151 3.04 2.55 13.85
N LEU A 152 3.24 1.24 13.93
CA LEU A 152 2.71 0.28 12.95
C LEU A 152 1.17 0.20 12.98
N LYS A 153 0.53 0.32 14.15
CA LYS A 153 -0.94 0.39 14.25
C LYS A 153 -1.50 1.64 13.56
N MET A 154 -0.83 2.79 13.70
CA MET A 154 -1.24 4.04 13.06
C MET A 154 -1.14 3.98 11.53
N GLN A 155 -0.32 3.08 10.99
CA GLN A 155 -0.23 2.83 9.55
C GLN A 155 -1.31 1.86 9.02
N GLY A 156 -2.25 1.40 9.87
CA GLY A 156 -3.48 0.69 9.46
C GLY A 156 -3.37 -0.83 9.31
N ASN A 157 -2.25 -1.45 9.68
CA ASN A 157 -1.82 -2.74 9.10
C ASN A 157 -2.17 -4.02 9.90
N LEU A 158 -3.31 -4.11 10.60
CA LEU A 158 -3.42 -5.10 11.70
C LEU A 158 -4.51 -6.18 11.68
N THR A 159 -5.40 -6.29 10.69
CA THR A 159 -6.53 -7.25 10.85
C THR A 159 -7.09 -7.89 9.56
N ALA A 160 -6.29 -8.16 8.54
CA ALA A 160 -6.76 -8.90 7.36
C ALA A 160 -6.27 -10.36 7.34
N SER A 161 -7.13 -11.28 6.88
CA SER A 161 -6.70 -12.63 6.50
C SER A 161 -5.56 -12.52 5.48
N PRO A 162 -4.47 -13.30 5.61
CA PRO A 162 -3.34 -13.21 4.68
C PRO A 162 -3.71 -13.40 3.20
N LEU A 163 -4.78 -14.15 2.91
CA LEU A 163 -5.29 -14.32 1.54
C LEU A 163 -5.92 -13.03 0.99
N TRP A 164 -6.73 -12.35 1.79
CA TRP A 164 -7.35 -11.08 1.39
C TRP A 164 -6.28 -10.02 1.13
N GLY A 165 -5.23 -9.99 1.96
CA GLY A 165 -4.12 -9.09 1.73
C GLY A 165 -3.38 -9.32 0.40
N VAL A 166 -3.30 -10.55 -0.13
CA VAL A 166 -2.74 -10.80 -1.47
C VAL A 166 -3.65 -10.22 -2.55
N ILE A 167 -4.96 -10.43 -2.44
CA ILE A 167 -5.96 -9.89 -3.37
C ILE A 167 -5.87 -8.35 -3.38
N GLU A 168 -5.84 -7.74 -2.20
CA GLU A 168 -5.67 -6.30 -2.02
C GLU A 168 -4.42 -5.80 -2.75
N ARG A 169 -3.30 -6.51 -2.61
CA ARG A 169 -2.04 -6.14 -3.27
C ARG A 169 -2.09 -6.24 -4.78
N ILE A 170 -2.81 -7.21 -5.35
CA ILE A 170 -2.99 -7.29 -6.82
C ILE A 170 -3.67 -6.02 -7.32
N PHE A 171 -4.77 -5.62 -6.68
CA PHE A 171 -5.56 -4.49 -7.14
C PHE A 171 -4.98 -3.13 -6.75
N ALA A 172 -4.29 -3.02 -5.62
CA ALA A 172 -3.46 -1.86 -5.30
C ALA A 172 -2.33 -1.69 -6.33
N SER A 173 -1.65 -2.77 -6.71
CA SER A 173 -0.64 -2.73 -7.77
C SER A 173 -1.23 -2.27 -9.10
N ALA A 174 -2.40 -2.80 -9.48
CA ALA A 174 -3.14 -2.36 -10.66
C ALA A 174 -3.43 -0.85 -10.63
N PHE A 175 -3.91 -0.35 -9.48
CA PHE A 175 -4.16 1.07 -9.28
C PHE A 175 -2.90 1.92 -9.47
N HIS A 176 -1.79 1.58 -8.82
CA HIS A 176 -0.53 2.33 -8.92
C HIS A 176 0.04 2.35 -10.34
N ILE A 177 0.02 1.20 -11.03
CA ILE A 177 0.46 1.10 -12.41
C ILE A 177 -0.44 1.97 -13.30
N GLY A 178 -1.76 1.85 -13.17
CA GLY A 178 -2.72 2.64 -13.94
C GLY A 178 -2.59 4.15 -13.72
N CYS A 179 -2.45 4.60 -12.48
CA CYS A 179 -2.20 6.01 -12.16
C CYS A 179 -0.90 6.50 -12.79
N THR A 180 0.16 5.68 -12.80
CA THR A 180 1.44 6.04 -13.45
C THR A 180 1.27 6.24 -14.95
N LEU A 181 0.51 5.36 -15.62
CA LEU A 181 0.22 5.49 -17.04
C LEU A 181 -0.63 6.74 -17.32
N LEU A 182 -1.71 6.94 -16.57
CA LEU A 182 -2.56 8.12 -16.70
C LEU A 182 -1.77 9.43 -16.50
N ALA A 183 -0.92 9.49 -15.48
CA ALA A 183 -0.08 10.66 -15.19
C ALA A 183 1.01 10.88 -16.24
N ALA A 184 1.56 9.82 -16.83
CA ALA A 184 2.54 9.92 -17.90
C ALA A 184 1.92 10.52 -19.18
N LYS A 185 0.67 10.13 -19.51
CA LYS A 185 -0.05 10.66 -20.67
C LYS A 185 -0.63 12.05 -20.44
N TYR A 186 -1.26 12.26 -19.29
CA TYR A 186 -1.98 13.47 -18.93
C TYR A 186 -1.56 13.93 -17.53
N PRO A 187 -0.43 14.64 -17.40
CA PRO A 187 0.11 15.01 -16.10
C PRO A 187 -0.86 15.84 -15.24
N TRP A 188 -1.73 16.64 -15.87
CA TRP A 188 -2.75 17.43 -15.17
C TRP A 188 -3.81 16.57 -14.44
N LEU A 189 -3.95 15.28 -14.79
CA LEU A 189 -4.82 14.35 -14.06
C LEU A 189 -4.39 14.16 -12.60
N VAL A 190 -3.17 14.56 -12.22
CA VAL A 190 -2.72 14.57 -10.82
C VAL A 190 -3.73 15.24 -9.88
N VAL A 191 -4.42 16.29 -10.35
CA VAL A 191 -5.45 17.01 -9.59
C VAL A 191 -6.64 16.10 -9.23
N LEU A 192 -6.95 15.11 -10.08
CA LEU A 192 -8.00 14.12 -9.86
C LEU A 192 -7.46 12.84 -9.19
N LEU A 193 -6.23 12.43 -9.51
CA LEU A 193 -5.61 11.23 -8.94
C LEU A 193 -5.31 11.39 -7.45
N ILE A 194 -4.91 12.59 -6.99
CA ILE A 194 -4.70 12.87 -5.58
C ILE A 194 -5.96 12.58 -4.75
N PRO A 195 -7.11 13.23 -4.99
CA PRO A 195 -8.32 12.97 -4.21
C PRO A 195 -8.83 11.54 -4.40
N LEU A 196 -8.71 10.96 -5.60
CA LEU A 196 -9.09 9.56 -5.84
C LEU A 196 -8.29 8.60 -4.97
N HIS A 197 -6.96 8.71 -4.98
CA HIS A 197 -6.07 7.85 -4.20
C HIS A 197 -6.33 8.02 -2.70
N SER A 198 -6.39 9.26 -2.21
CA SER A 198 -6.72 9.53 -0.82
C SER A 198 -8.09 8.97 -0.42
N PHE A 199 -9.08 9.07 -1.29
CA PHE A 199 -10.41 8.51 -1.08
C PHE A 199 -10.40 6.99 -1.00
N VAL A 200 -9.68 6.30 -1.91
CA VAL A 200 -9.53 4.84 -1.90
C VAL A 200 -8.93 4.38 -0.58
N ASN A 201 -7.80 4.98 -0.16
CA ASN A 201 -7.10 4.57 1.07
C ASN A 201 -7.94 4.83 2.32
N LEU A 202 -8.60 5.99 2.42
CA LEU A 202 -9.48 6.31 3.55
C LEU A 202 -10.71 5.41 3.61
N THR A 203 -11.33 5.14 2.46
CA THR A 203 -12.53 4.31 2.39
C THR A 203 -12.19 2.87 2.70
N ALA A 204 -11.09 2.35 2.15
CA ALA A 204 -10.57 1.02 2.48
C ALA A 204 -10.32 0.88 3.99
N LEU A 205 -9.66 1.85 4.62
CA LEU A 205 -9.43 1.87 6.06
C LEU A 205 -10.74 1.83 6.87
N LYS A 206 -11.74 2.64 6.48
CA LYS A 206 -13.03 2.72 7.18
C LYS A 206 -13.89 1.47 6.96
N LEU A 207 -13.87 0.94 5.74
CA LEU A 207 -14.69 -0.18 5.32
C LEU A 207 -14.12 -1.52 5.80
N ALA A 208 -12.79 -1.65 5.93
CA ALA A 208 -12.13 -2.85 6.45
C ALA A 208 -12.56 -3.16 7.90
N LYS A 209 -12.93 -2.13 8.67
CA LYS A 209 -13.52 -2.29 10.02
C LYS A 209 -14.92 -2.89 10.01
N LYS A 210 -15.64 -2.81 8.90
CA LYS A 210 -17.04 -3.28 8.74
C LYS A 210 -17.12 -4.57 7.94
N SER A 211 -16.42 -4.64 6.81
CA SER A 211 -16.42 -5.76 5.89
C SER A 211 -15.17 -5.76 5.01
N ILE A 212 -14.32 -6.77 5.20
CA ILE A 212 -13.15 -7.00 4.33
C ILE A 212 -13.62 -7.23 2.89
N VAL A 213 -14.67 -8.03 2.67
CA VAL A 213 -15.18 -8.32 1.32
C VAL A 213 -15.55 -7.05 0.55
N GLN A 214 -16.23 -6.10 1.21
CA GLN A 214 -16.61 -4.85 0.56
C GLN A 214 -15.39 -3.96 0.27
N THR A 215 -14.39 -3.95 1.14
CA THR A 215 -13.11 -3.26 0.89
C THR A 215 -12.42 -3.82 -0.35
N GLU A 216 -12.32 -5.14 -0.44
CA GLU A 216 -11.64 -5.81 -1.55
C GLU A 216 -12.36 -5.59 -2.87
N LEU A 217 -13.70 -5.65 -2.88
CA LEU A 217 -14.50 -5.35 -4.08
C LEU A 217 -14.32 -3.88 -4.52
N LEU A 218 -14.26 -2.94 -3.59
CA LEU A 218 -14.03 -1.53 -3.89
C LEU A 218 -12.64 -1.31 -4.51
N ILE A 219 -11.59 -1.84 -3.87
CA ILE A 219 -10.21 -1.72 -4.35
C ILE A 219 -10.06 -2.43 -5.70
N ALA A 220 -10.67 -3.60 -5.87
CA ALA A 220 -10.67 -4.34 -7.12
C ALA A 220 -11.32 -3.54 -8.26
N ALA A 221 -12.52 -3.02 -8.03
CA ALA A 221 -13.23 -2.23 -9.04
C ALA A 221 -12.41 -1.00 -9.45
N ILE A 222 -11.93 -0.22 -8.48
CA ILE A 222 -11.20 1.02 -8.79
C ILE A 222 -9.83 0.71 -9.40
N GLY A 223 -9.08 -0.24 -8.86
CA GLY A 223 -7.77 -0.64 -9.37
C GLY A 223 -7.85 -1.16 -10.80
N THR A 224 -8.84 -2.00 -11.12
CA THR A 224 -9.08 -2.47 -12.48
C THR A 224 -9.46 -1.33 -13.43
N ILE A 225 -10.40 -0.45 -13.03
CA ILE A 225 -10.81 0.69 -13.87
C ILE A 225 -9.61 1.59 -14.20
N VAL A 226 -8.82 1.92 -13.19
CA VAL A 226 -7.66 2.82 -13.34
C VAL A 226 -6.56 2.17 -14.19
N LEU A 227 -6.29 0.88 -14.02
CA LEU A 227 -5.33 0.16 -14.87
C LEU A 227 -5.78 0.10 -16.32
N VAL A 228 -7.03 -0.29 -16.57
CA VAL A 228 -7.59 -0.39 -17.93
C VAL A 228 -7.58 0.98 -18.60
N ALA A 229 -7.99 2.03 -17.89
CA ALA A 229 -7.92 3.40 -18.40
C ALA A 229 -6.47 3.81 -18.72
N GLY A 230 -5.52 3.53 -17.83
CA GLY A 230 -4.10 3.82 -18.03
C GLY A 230 -3.50 3.10 -19.24
N ILE A 231 -3.80 1.82 -19.42
CA ILE A 231 -3.38 1.06 -20.60
C ILE A 231 -4.00 1.66 -21.88
N SER A 232 -5.29 1.99 -21.85
CA SER A 232 -6.03 2.46 -23.03
C SER A 232 -5.58 3.82 -23.57
N VAL A 233 -4.93 4.68 -22.77
CA VAL A 233 -4.52 6.03 -23.21
C VAL A 233 -3.07 6.11 -23.71
N LEU A 234 -2.29 5.06 -23.49
CA LEU A 234 -0.87 4.98 -23.83
C LEU A 234 -0.56 3.89 -24.89
N HIS A 235 -1.56 3.09 -25.25
CA HIS A 235 -1.55 2.20 -26.41
C HIS A 235 -1.94 2.96 -27.69
#